data_AF-A0A0G1JWM2-F1
#
_entry.id   AF-A0A0G1JWM2-F1
#
_cell.length_a   1.000
_cell.length_b   1.000
_cell.length_c   1.000
_cell.angle_alpha   90.00
_cell.angle_beta   90.00
_cell.angle_gamma   90.00
#
_symmetry.space_group_name_H-M   'P 1'
#
loop_
_entity.id
_entity.type
_entity.pdbx_description
1 polymer ?
#
loop_
_entity_poly.entity_id
_entity_poly.type
_entity_poly.pdbx_seq_one_letter_code
_entity_poly.pdbx_strand_id
1 'polypeptide(L)'
;MIIKNKKELEVLREGGKRLAAVLIEVAWAAKDGVTTKELDELAEKLILKSRGKPSFKGYGAHRAPMPYPGTICISINEEVVHGIVSDRKLKNGDVVGLDIGMWYEGLCTDTAMTVLVGGGTNKLIETTKKTSGARRAGNSELGQKRGRQRTF
;
A
#
# COMPACT_ATOMS: atom_id res chain seq x y z
N MET A 1 9.23 13.18 0.31
CA MET A 1 8.63 14.27 -0.48
C MET A 1 8.56 15.53 0.39
N ILE A 2 8.84 16.71 -0.17
CA ILE A 2 8.66 17.99 0.52
C ILE A 2 7.48 18.70 -0.14
N ILE A 3 6.45 19.05 0.63
CA ILE A 3 5.27 19.77 0.14
C ILE A 3 5.60 21.26 0.12
N LYS A 4 5.56 21.87 -1.06
CA LYS A 4 5.99 23.26 -1.27
C LYS A 4 4.84 24.25 -1.18
N ASN A 5 3.61 23.83 -1.48
CA ASN A 5 2.45 24.72 -1.52
C ASN A 5 1.12 23.98 -1.24
N LYS A 6 0.03 24.76 -1.11
CA LYS A 6 -1.32 24.23 -0.83
C LYS A 6 -1.85 23.33 -1.95
N LYS A 7 -1.54 23.62 -3.21
CA LYS A 7 -1.98 22.83 -4.36
C LYS A 7 -1.37 21.42 -4.32
N GLU A 8 -0.08 21.31 -4.02
CA GLU A 8 0.59 20.01 -3.84
C GLU A 8 -0.02 19.21 -2.68
N LEU A 9 -0.41 19.88 -1.59
CA LEU A 9 -1.11 19.24 -0.48
C LEU A 9 -2.48 18.69 -0.89
N GLU A 10 -3.25 19.43 -1.68
CA GLU A 10 -4.54 19.00 -2.21
C GLU A 10 -4.40 17.81 -3.17
N VAL A 11 -3.40 17.84 -4.06
CA VAL A 11 -3.06 16.73 -4.94
C VAL A 11 -2.71 15.47 -4.15
N LEU A 12 -1.90 15.59 -3.09
CA LEU A 12 -1.56 14.44 -2.23
C LEU A 12 -2.77 13.89 -1.48
N ARG A 13 -3.68 14.75 -1.00
CA ARG A 13 -4.90 14.31 -0.32
C ARG A 13 -5.81 13.54 -1.26
N GLU A 14 -6.02 14.07 -2.46
CA GLU A 14 -6.88 13.44 -3.46
C GLU A 14 -6.25 12.15 -3.99
N GLY A 15 -4.95 12.15 -4.30
CA GLY A 15 -4.21 10.95 -4.67
C GLY A 15 -4.27 9.89 -3.57
N GLY A 16 -4.01 10.26 -2.31
CA GLY A 16 -4.06 9.33 -1.18
C GLY A 16 -5.45 8.74 -0.98
N LYS A 17 -6.51 9.55 -1.12
CA LYS A 17 -7.91 9.09 -1.04
C LYS A 17 -8.23 8.08 -2.14
N ARG A 18 -7.81 8.35 -3.38
CA ARG A 18 -8.00 7.44 -4.52
C ARG A 18 -7.26 6.14 -4.32
N LEU A 19 -5.99 6.20 -3.93
CA LEU A 19 -5.17 5.01 -3.72
C LEU A 19 -5.71 4.15 -2.57
N ALA A 20 -6.21 4.77 -1.49
CA ALA A 20 -6.87 4.05 -0.40
C ALA A 20 -8.12 3.31 -0.88
N ALA A 21 -8.93 3.91 -1.76
CA ALA A 21 -10.09 3.23 -2.35
C ALA A 21 -9.66 2.03 -3.20
N VAL A 22 -8.59 2.18 -4.01
CA VAL A 22 -8.01 1.05 -4.76
C VAL A 22 -7.57 -0.07 -3.84
N LEU A 23 -6.82 0.24 -2.77
CA LEU A 23 -6.32 -0.77 -1.84
C LEU A 23 -7.47 -1.52 -1.14
N ILE A 24 -8.57 -0.83 -0.81
CA ILE A 24 -9.76 -1.47 -0.24
C ILE A 24 -10.35 -2.49 -1.22
N GLU A 25 -10.54 -2.13 -2.49
CA GLU A 25 -11.08 -3.05 -3.50
C GLU A 25 -10.17 -4.29 -3.70
N VAL A 26 -8.85 -4.09 -3.74
CA VAL A 26 -7.87 -5.19 -3.83
C VAL A 26 -7.93 -6.08 -2.59
N ALA A 27 -8.03 -5.48 -1.39
CA ALA A 27 -8.20 -6.20 -0.14
C ALA A 27 -9.47 -7.08 -0.11
N TRP A 28 -10.59 -6.57 -0.64
CA TRP A 28 -11.84 -7.35 -0.76
C TRP A 28 -11.74 -8.49 -1.77
N ALA A 29 -10.90 -8.35 -2.79
CA ALA A 29 -10.64 -9.38 -3.78
C ALA A 29 -9.67 -10.47 -3.28
N ALA A 30 -8.89 -10.22 -2.23
CA ALA A 30 -7.95 -11.19 -1.64
C ALA A 30 -8.67 -12.35 -0.92
N LYS A 31 -9.16 -13.30 -1.72
CA LYS A 31 -9.93 -14.47 -1.28
C LYS A 31 -9.18 -15.77 -1.57
N ASP A 32 -9.62 -16.84 -0.91
CA ASP A 32 -9.11 -18.19 -1.13
C ASP A 32 -9.18 -18.55 -2.63
N GLY A 33 -8.08 -19.10 -3.16
CA GLY A 33 -7.94 -19.49 -4.56
C GLY A 33 -7.54 -18.38 -5.53
N VAL A 34 -7.61 -17.10 -5.14
CA VAL A 34 -7.16 -15.97 -5.99
C VAL A 34 -5.65 -15.93 -6.03
N THR A 35 -5.08 -15.75 -7.21
CA THR A 35 -3.63 -15.62 -7.40
C THR A 35 -3.14 -14.21 -7.08
N THR A 36 -1.87 -14.10 -6.66
CA THR A 36 -1.26 -12.77 -6.48
C THR A 36 -1.21 -11.97 -7.79
N LYS A 37 -1.12 -12.64 -8.94
CA LYS A 37 -1.23 -12.05 -10.28
C LYS A 37 -2.59 -11.43 -10.57
N GLU A 38 -3.69 -12.11 -10.24
CA GLU A 38 -5.04 -11.54 -10.40
C GLU A 38 -5.22 -10.27 -9.54
N LEU A 39 -4.62 -10.23 -8.35
CA LEU A 39 -4.64 -9.04 -7.50
C LEU A 39 -3.81 -7.88 -8.09
N ASP A 40 -2.67 -8.17 -8.69
CA ASP A 40 -1.84 -7.18 -9.39
C ASP A 40 -2.54 -6.57 -10.61
N GLU A 41 -3.16 -7.42 -11.43
CA GLU A 41 -3.94 -6.99 -12.60
C GLU A 41 -5.13 -6.11 -12.19
N LEU A 42 -5.81 -6.48 -11.10
CA LEU A 42 -6.88 -5.66 -10.52
C LEU A 42 -6.34 -4.30 -10.02
N ALA A 43 -5.23 -4.31 -9.29
CA ALA A 43 -4.59 -3.11 -8.77
C ALA A 43 -4.20 -2.14 -9.91
N GLU A 44 -3.58 -2.64 -10.97
CA GLU A 44 -3.19 -1.85 -12.15
C GLU A 44 -4.42 -1.24 -12.82
N LYS A 45 -5.44 -2.04 -13.09
CA LYS A 45 -6.70 -1.59 -13.70
C LYS A 45 -7.34 -0.46 -12.89
N LEU A 46 -7.40 -0.61 -11.57
CA LEU A 46 -8.03 0.38 -10.68
C LEU A 46 -7.20 1.66 -10.55
N ILE A 47 -5.87 1.57 -10.47
CA ILE A 47 -4.98 2.75 -10.49
C ILE A 47 -5.18 3.54 -11.79
N LEU A 48 -5.15 2.88 -12.94
CA LEU A 48 -5.34 3.55 -14.23
C LEU A 48 -6.73 4.20 -14.33
N LYS A 49 -7.78 3.51 -13.87
CA LYS A 49 -9.15 4.05 -13.80
C LYS A 49 -9.24 5.29 -12.89
N SER A 50 -8.43 5.35 -11.84
CA SER A 50 -8.35 6.49 -10.91
C SER A 50 -7.56 7.69 -11.45
N ARG A 51 -7.02 7.59 -12.69
CA ARG A 51 -6.10 8.54 -13.35
C ARG A 51 -4.70 8.57 -12.73
N GLY A 52 -4.35 7.57 -11.93
CA GLY A 52 -3.00 7.38 -11.42
C GLY A 52 -2.13 6.56 -12.38
N LYS A 53 -0.84 6.47 -12.06
CA LYS A 53 0.11 5.53 -12.70
C LYS A 53 0.78 4.69 -11.60
N PRO A 54 0.94 3.36 -11.76
CA PRO A 54 1.69 2.54 -10.80
C PRO A 54 3.07 3.13 -10.52
N SER A 55 3.46 3.27 -9.26
CA SER A 55 4.80 3.80 -8.92
C SER A 55 5.83 2.70 -8.71
N PHE A 56 5.41 1.47 -8.43
CA PHE A 56 6.30 0.33 -8.16
C PHE A 56 6.72 -0.39 -9.43
N LYS A 57 5.82 -0.49 -10.42
CA LYS A 57 6.07 -1.18 -11.69
C LYS A 57 7.21 -0.50 -12.45
N GLY A 58 8.27 -1.25 -12.73
CA GLY A 58 9.48 -0.73 -13.37
C GLY A 58 10.44 0.01 -12.43
N TYR A 59 10.14 0.10 -11.14
CA TYR A 59 10.99 0.80 -10.17
C TYR A 59 12.34 0.10 -10.01
N GLY A 60 13.40 0.90 -9.81
CA GLY A 60 14.74 0.38 -9.57
C GLY A 60 15.52 -0.06 -10.81
N ALA A 61 15.01 0.14 -12.03
CA ALA A 61 15.69 -0.22 -13.29
C ALA A 61 17.13 0.31 -13.43
N HIS A 62 17.46 1.41 -12.74
CA HIS A 62 18.79 2.04 -12.75
C HIS A 62 19.70 1.58 -11.59
N ARG A 63 19.23 0.71 -10.70
CA ARG A 63 19.93 0.27 -9.47
C ARG A 63 20.01 -1.25 -9.31
N ALA A 64 19.17 -2.01 -10.01
CA ALA A 64 19.12 -3.45 -9.93
C ALA A 64 19.10 -4.06 -11.34
N PRO A 65 19.63 -5.28 -11.52
CA PRO A 65 19.63 -5.97 -12.80
C PRO A 65 18.21 -6.27 -13.32
N MET A 66 17.22 -6.34 -12.43
CA MET A 66 15.82 -6.49 -12.76
C MET A 66 15.00 -5.42 -12.03
N PRO A 67 14.21 -4.58 -12.74
CA PRO A 67 13.29 -3.68 -12.09
C PRO A 67 12.14 -4.45 -11.42
N TYR A 68 11.50 -3.83 -10.43
CA TYR A 68 10.35 -4.43 -9.78
C TYR A 68 9.20 -4.64 -10.79
N PRO A 69 8.66 -5.86 -10.94
CA PRO A 69 7.77 -6.19 -12.06
C PRO A 69 6.29 -5.85 -11.81
N GLY A 70 5.87 -5.77 -10.54
CA GLY A 70 4.47 -5.62 -10.14
C GLY A 70 4.03 -4.18 -9.94
N THR A 71 2.72 -3.95 -10.04
CA THR A 71 2.05 -2.72 -9.59
C THR A 71 1.90 -2.69 -8.06
N ILE A 72 1.72 -3.86 -7.44
CA ILE A 72 1.54 -4.04 -5.99
C ILE A 72 2.56 -5.04 -5.45
N CYS A 73 3.03 -4.79 -4.23
CA CYS A 73 3.78 -5.77 -3.44
C CYS A 73 2.81 -6.63 -2.63
N ILE A 74 2.92 -7.95 -2.78
CA ILE A 74 2.06 -8.91 -2.06
C ILE A 74 2.95 -9.85 -1.28
N SER A 75 2.97 -9.68 0.05
CA SER A 75 3.76 -10.50 0.96
C SER A 75 2.87 -11.45 1.76
N ILE A 76 3.08 -12.75 1.65
CA ILE A 76 2.27 -13.77 2.32
C ILE A 76 3.04 -14.39 3.50
N ASN A 77 2.42 -14.40 4.69
CA ASN A 77 2.89 -15.04 5.91
C ASN A 77 4.29 -14.57 6.37
N GLU A 78 5.34 -15.37 6.18
CA GLU A 78 6.72 -15.07 6.58
C GLU A 78 7.45 -14.07 5.65
N GLU A 79 6.86 -13.76 4.49
CA GLU A 79 7.41 -12.76 3.58
C GLU A 79 7.36 -11.36 4.22
N VAL A 80 8.52 -10.73 4.39
CA VAL A 80 8.64 -9.50 5.19
C VAL A 80 8.08 -8.28 4.44
N VAL A 81 8.62 -7.97 3.25
CA VAL A 81 8.17 -6.87 2.36
C VAL A 81 8.55 -7.19 0.92
N HIS A 82 7.92 -6.49 -0.04
CA HIS A 82 8.22 -6.57 -1.47
C HIS A 82 8.08 -7.97 -2.09
N GLY A 83 7.14 -8.77 -1.60
CA GLY A 83 6.79 -10.04 -2.25
C GLY A 83 6.45 -9.81 -3.73
N ILE A 84 6.96 -10.69 -4.59
CA ILE A 84 6.85 -10.57 -6.04
C ILE A 84 5.59 -11.28 -6.51
N VAL A 85 4.83 -10.61 -7.36
CA VAL A 85 3.63 -11.14 -8.01
C VAL A 85 3.95 -12.42 -8.78
N SER A 86 3.11 -13.45 -8.58
CA SER A 86 3.23 -14.78 -9.20
C SER A 86 1.87 -15.47 -9.34
N ASP A 87 1.85 -16.66 -9.93
CA ASP A 87 0.64 -17.51 -10.01
C ASP A 87 0.32 -18.22 -8.67
N ARG A 88 0.99 -17.86 -7.56
CA ARG A 88 0.69 -18.37 -6.22
C ARG A 88 -0.73 -18.00 -5.83
N LYS A 89 -1.54 -19.00 -5.51
CA LYS A 89 -2.89 -18.85 -4.97
C LYS A 89 -2.84 -18.56 -3.47
N LEU A 90 -3.65 -17.61 -3.04
CA LEU A 90 -3.96 -17.36 -1.65
C LEU A 90 -4.76 -18.52 -1.07
N LYS A 91 -4.52 -18.83 0.20
CA LYS A 91 -5.21 -19.87 0.95
C LYS A 91 -5.95 -19.28 2.14
N ASN A 92 -7.07 -19.88 2.49
CA ASN A 92 -7.74 -19.56 3.76
C ASN A 92 -6.75 -19.66 4.94
N GLY A 93 -6.69 -18.62 5.76
CA GLY A 93 -5.76 -18.49 6.88
C GLY A 93 -4.48 -17.72 6.57
N ASP A 94 -4.17 -17.43 5.30
CA ASP A 94 -3.01 -16.63 4.91
C ASP A 94 -3.13 -15.19 5.43
N VAL A 95 -2.04 -14.68 5.99
CA VAL A 95 -1.87 -13.27 6.35
C VAL A 95 -1.13 -12.58 5.23
N VAL A 96 -1.80 -11.64 4.57
CA VAL A 96 -1.32 -11.05 3.31
C VAL A 96 -1.10 -9.55 3.49
N GLY A 97 0.16 -9.12 3.38
CA GLY A 97 0.53 -7.72 3.26
C GLY A 97 0.34 -7.24 1.82
N LEU A 98 -0.46 -6.19 1.65
CA LEU A 98 -0.72 -5.51 0.40
C LEU A 98 -0.10 -4.11 0.50
N ASP A 99 0.86 -3.81 -0.35
CA ASP A 99 1.54 -2.51 -0.38
C ASP A 99 1.53 -1.96 -1.80
N ILE A 100 0.95 -0.78 -1.99
CA ILE A 100 0.64 -0.20 -3.29
C ILE A 100 0.98 1.29 -3.32
N GLY A 101 1.56 1.71 -4.44
CA GLY A 101 1.88 3.11 -4.70
C GLY A 101 1.40 3.58 -6.07
N MET A 102 1.10 4.87 -6.16
CA MET A 102 0.79 5.51 -7.45
C MET A 102 1.34 6.92 -7.55
N TRP A 103 1.65 7.32 -8.78
CA TRP A 103 1.82 8.71 -9.18
C TRP A 103 0.45 9.30 -9.53
N TYR A 104 0.09 10.41 -8.88
CA TYR A 104 -1.12 11.19 -9.16
C TYR A 104 -0.74 12.67 -9.34
N GLU A 105 -1.04 13.22 -10.52
CA GLU A 105 -0.69 14.60 -10.92
C GLU A 105 0.78 15.00 -10.60
N GLY A 106 1.71 14.07 -10.81
CA GLY A 106 3.14 14.28 -10.61
C GLY A 106 3.64 14.05 -9.17
N LEU A 107 2.77 13.70 -8.23
CA LEU A 107 3.14 13.38 -6.84
C LEU A 107 2.92 11.90 -6.53
N CYS A 108 3.84 11.29 -5.78
CA CYS A 108 3.74 9.91 -5.33
C CYS A 108 2.89 9.79 -4.07
N THR A 109 1.97 8.84 -4.07
CA THR A 109 1.19 8.41 -2.91
C THR A 109 1.40 6.93 -2.67
N ASP A 110 1.38 6.53 -1.40
CA ASP A 110 1.74 5.18 -0.97
C ASP A 110 0.90 4.76 0.25
N THR A 111 0.44 3.51 0.26
CA THR A 111 -0.34 2.94 1.37
C THR A 111 -0.25 1.42 1.37
N ALA A 112 -0.32 0.86 2.58
CA ALA A 112 -0.29 -0.58 2.78
C ALA A 112 -1.37 -1.04 3.78
N MET A 113 -1.82 -2.28 3.62
CA MET A 113 -2.80 -2.95 4.47
C MET A 113 -2.45 -4.43 4.59
N THR A 114 -2.64 -5.01 5.77
CA THR A 114 -2.55 -6.46 5.96
C THR A 114 -3.94 -7.04 6.13
N VAL A 115 -4.25 -8.12 5.42
CA VAL A 115 -5.55 -8.81 5.44
C VAL A 115 -5.40 -10.28 5.81
N LEU A 116 -6.45 -10.88 6.37
CA LEU A 116 -6.54 -12.33 6.57
C LEU A 116 -7.50 -12.91 5.53
N VAL A 117 -7.00 -13.85 4.74
CA VAL A 117 -7.79 -14.54 3.72
C VAL A 117 -8.74 -15.53 4.40
N GLY A 118 -10.03 -15.49 4.02
CA GLY A 118 -11.07 -16.37 4.58
C GLY A 118 -11.70 -15.90 5.90
N GLY A 119 -11.17 -14.83 6.52
CA GLY A 119 -11.71 -14.26 7.76
C GLY A 119 -11.34 -15.04 9.04
N GLY A 120 -11.61 -14.44 10.21
CA GLY A 120 -11.31 -15.01 11.52
C GLY A 120 -10.28 -14.22 12.34
N THR A 121 -9.92 -14.74 13.51
CA THR A 121 -8.88 -14.18 14.39
C THR A 121 -7.69 -15.13 14.43
N ASN A 122 -6.57 -14.72 13.84
CA ASN A 122 -5.28 -15.40 14.01
C ASN A 122 -4.37 -14.53 14.90
N LYS A 123 -3.47 -15.15 15.65
CA LYS A 123 -2.49 -14.50 16.54
C LYS A 123 -1.65 -13.44 15.80
N LEU A 124 -1.42 -13.64 14.50
CA LEU A 124 -0.78 -12.65 13.63
C LEU A 124 -1.60 -11.36 13.47
N ILE A 125 -2.93 -11.42 13.36
CA ILE A 125 -3.80 -10.22 13.23
C ILE A 125 -3.77 -9.39 14.50
N GLU A 126 -3.70 -10.02 15.68
CA GLU A 126 -3.49 -9.29 16.93
C GLU A 126 -2.16 -8.53 16.93
N THR A 127 -1.09 -9.15 16.43
CA THR A 127 0.19 -8.49 16.24
C THR A 127 0.09 -7.35 15.21
N THR A 128 -0.55 -7.56 14.06
CA THR A 128 -0.80 -6.52 13.04
C THR A 128 -1.61 -5.36 13.59
N LYS A 129 -2.61 -5.61 14.46
CA LYS A 129 -3.37 -4.55 15.14
C LYS A 129 -2.47 -3.72 16.05
N LYS A 130 -1.51 -4.34 16.74
CA LYS A 130 -0.51 -3.62 17.56
C LYS A 130 0.42 -2.76 16.69
N THR A 131 0.89 -3.25 15.55
CA THR A 131 1.73 -2.47 14.61
C THR A 131 0.95 -1.32 13.95
N SER A 132 -0.30 -1.58 13.55
CA SER A 132 -1.21 -0.56 13.00
C SER A 132 -1.55 0.51 14.04
N GLY A 133 -1.75 0.11 15.30
CA GLY A 133 -1.95 1.00 16.44
C GLY A 133 -0.72 1.86 16.72
N ALA A 134 0.48 1.28 16.70
CA ALA A 134 1.74 2.02 16.83
C ALA A 134 1.94 3.02 15.68
N ARG A 135 1.60 2.65 14.43
CA ARG A 135 1.61 3.58 13.28
C ARG A 135 0.63 4.74 13.47
N ARG A 136 -0.58 4.47 13.93
CA ARG A 136 -1.59 5.51 14.21
C ARG A 136 -1.14 6.44 15.34
N ALA A 137 -0.58 5.89 16.42
CA ALA A 137 -0.02 6.65 17.53
C ALA A 137 1.16 7.54 17.10
N GLY A 138 2.09 7.01 16.30
CA GLY A 138 3.20 7.78 15.74
C GLY A 138 2.74 8.91 14.80
N ASN A 139 1.70 8.67 13.98
CA ASN A 139 1.11 9.72 13.15
C ASN A 139 0.44 10.83 13.98
N SER A 140 -0.20 10.49 15.11
CA SER A 140 -0.78 11.50 16.00
C SER A 140 0.27 12.33 16.74
N GLU A 141 1.40 11.73 17.15
CA GLU A 141 2.50 12.45 17.81
C GLU A 141 3.22 13.43 16.86
N LEU A 142 3.39 13.06 15.59
CA LEU A 142 3.92 13.96 14.56
C LEU A 142 3.01 15.18 14.29
N GLY A 143 1.70 15.00 14.46
CA GLY A 143 0.72 16.10 14.38
C GLY A 143 0.86 17.09 15.53
N GLN A 144 1.22 16.64 16.73
CA GLN A 144 1.43 17.50 17.90
C GLN A 144 2.79 18.21 17.91
N LYS A 145 3.87 17.56 17.43
CA LYS A 145 5.22 18.15 17.43
C LYS A 145 5.42 19.29 16.43
N ARG A 146 4.55 19.47 15.42
CA ARG A 146 4.60 20.61 14.50
C ARG A 146 3.98 21.91 15.03
N GLY A 147 3.43 21.90 16.25
CA GLY A 147 2.85 23.08 16.91
C GLY A 147 3.81 23.92 17.77
N ARG A 148 5.08 23.50 17.95
CA ARG A 148 6.06 24.22 18.78
C ARG A 148 7.38 24.45 18.05
N GLN A 149 7.35 25.34 17.06
CA GLN A 149 8.56 26.06 16.62
C GLN A 149 8.13 27.33 15.87
N ARG A 150 7.61 28.29 16.63
CA ARG A 150 7.55 29.71 16.27
C ARG A 150 7.59 30.52 17.55
N THR A 151 8.76 31.08 17.86
CA THR A 151 9.00 32.49 18.20
C THR A 151 10.51 32.64 18.39
N PHE A 152 11.02 33.82 18.02
CA PHE A 152 12.42 34.25 18.02
C PHE A 152 13.21 33.89 19.28
#